data_AF-A0A2G6ZN99-F1
#
_entry.id   AF-A0A2G6ZN99-F1
#
_cell.length_a   1.000
_cell.length_b   1.000
_cell.length_c   1.000
_cell.angle_alpha   90.00
_cell.angle_beta   90.00
_cell.angle_gamma   90.00
#
_symmetry.space_group_name_H-M   'P 1'
#
loop_
_entity.id
_entity.type
_entity.pdbx_description
1 polymer ?
#
loop_
_entity_poly.entity_id
_entity_poly.type
_entity_poly.pdbx_seq_one_letter_code
_entity_poly.pdbx_strand_id
1 'polypeptide(L)'
;MWPFSLLKKLSQDPPAGQPRGDYIGCYLLGTHTTGRDDNVSYISLATTREQLGIDARQYLQEFLQQHPQLKDSERVALQDLLEHWEERADAHLAAATGKPLAVQGGSDLFLRTGMRARKKEKGIYLE
;
A
#
# COMPACT_ATOMS: atom_id res chain seq x y z
N MET A 1 0.95 9.07 -36.27
CA MET A 1 0.66 8.51 -34.93
C MET A 1 1.97 8.12 -34.28
N TRP A 2 2.32 8.76 -33.15
CA TRP A 2 3.66 8.77 -32.56
C TRP A 2 4.02 7.51 -31.74
N PRO A 3 5.31 7.13 -31.67
CA PRO A 3 5.84 5.95 -30.96
C PRO A 3 5.89 6.08 -29.41
N PHE A 4 5.46 7.21 -28.84
CA PHE A 4 5.52 7.47 -27.40
C PHE A 4 4.59 6.58 -26.55
N SER A 5 3.55 5.98 -27.14
CA SER A 5 2.63 5.08 -26.42
C SER A 5 3.25 3.73 -26.06
N LEU A 6 4.31 3.29 -26.75
CA LEU A 6 4.99 2.03 -26.46
C LEU A 6 5.89 2.14 -25.20
N LEU A 7 6.62 3.25 -25.06
CA LEU A 7 7.47 3.52 -23.89
C LEU A 7 6.67 3.70 -22.59
N LYS A 8 5.48 4.32 -22.67
CA LYS A 8 4.57 4.45 -21.50
C LYS A 8 4.01 3.09 -21.05
N LYS A 9 3.66 2.20 -21.96
CA LYS A 9 3.20 0.83 -21.63
C LYS A 9 4.30 -0.04 -21.03
N LEU A 10 5.55 0.17 -21.44
CA LEU A 10 6.71 -0.55 -20.88
C LEU A 10 7.05 -0.10 -19.44
N SER A 11 6.67 1.12 -19.04
CA SER A 11 6.99 1.69 -17.72
C SER A 11 5.86 1.57 -16.70
N GLN A 12 4.72 0.98 -17.05
CA GLN A 12 3.68 0.69 -16.06
C GLN A 12 4.08 -0.56 -15.28
N ASP A 13 4.07 -0.44 -13.94
CA ASP A 13 4.16 -1.59 -13.05
C ASP A 13 3.08 -2.61 -13.44
N PRO A 14 3.40 -3.93 -13.41
CA PRO A 14 2.39 -4.93 -13.62
C PRO A 14 1.26 -4.72 -12.59
N PRO A 15 -0.01 -4.91 -12.97
CA PRO A 15 -1.11 -4.83 -12.01
C PRO A 15 -0.90 -5.86 -10.90
N ALA A 16 -1.47 -5.58 -9.72
CA ALA A 16 -1.31 -6.45 -8.56
C ALA A 16 -1.67 -7.91 -8.89
N GLY A 17 -0.80 -8.84 -8.52
CA GLY A 17 -0.97 -10.27 -8.78
C GLY A 17 -0.44 -10.73 -10.14
N GLN A 18 -0.03 -9.83 -11.04
CA GLN A 18 0.54 -10.22 -12.33
C GLN A 18 2.08 -10.30 -12.27
N PRO A 19 2.68 -11.45 -12.66
CA PRO A 19 4.13 -11.57 -12.74
C PRO A 19 4.68 -10.84 -13.98
N ARG A 20 5.86 -10.25 -13.82
CA ARG A 20 6.69 -9.65 -14.88
C ARG A 20 8.13 -10.10 -14.68
N GLY A 21 8.49 -11.24 -15.29
CA GLY A 21 9.79 -11.88 -15.09
C GLY A 21 9.98 -12.34 -13.63
N ASP A 22 11.05 -11.87 -13.01
CA ASP A 22 11.38 -12.13 -11.59
C ASP A 22 10.60 -11.24 -10.60
N TYR A 23 9.67 -10.41 -11.09
CA TYR A 23 8.89 -9.49 -10.27
C TYR A 23 7.40 -9.80 -10.34
N ILE A 24 6.64 -9.38 -9.33
CA ILE A 24 5.17 -9.45 -9.32
C ILE A 24 4.60 -8.11 -8.89
N GLY A 25 3.51 -7.70 -9.55
CA GLY A 25 2.74 -6.53 -9.14
C GLY A 25 2.16 -6.72 -7.75
N CYS A 26 2.22 -5.68 -6.92
CA CYS A 26 1.73 -5.72 -5.55
C CYS A 26 1.19 -4.35 -5.11
N TYR A 27 0.39 -4.38 -4.06
CA TYR A 27 0.00 -3.22 -3.30
C TYR A 27 1.06 -2.94 -2.24
N LEU A 28 1.64 -1.73 -2.29
CA LEU A 28 2.59 -1.22 -1.32
C LEU A 28 1.82 -0.40 -0.29
N LEU A 29 1.61 -0.97 0.89
CA LEU A 29 1.10 -0.28 2.06
C LEU A 29 2.26 -0.01 3.01
N GLY A 30 2.38 1.22 3.46
CA GLY A 30 3.43 1.60 4.40
C GLY A 30 3.17 2.94 5.03
N THR A 31 4.01 3.29 6.00
CA THR A 31 4.06 4.63 6.56
C THR A 31 5.37 5.30 6.18
N HIS A 32 5.34 6.62 5.97
CA HIS A 32 6.53 7.45 5.89
C HIS A 32 6.42 8.64 6.84
N THR A 33 7.54 9.14 7.34
CA THR A 33 7.55 10.39 8.11
C THR A 33 7.83 11.56 7.16
N THR A 34 6.92 12.53 7.10
CA THR A 34 7.06 13.71 6.23
C THR A 34 8.35 14.46 6.55
N GLY A 35 9.22 14.66 5.54
CA GLY A 35 10.50 15.38 5.70
C GLY A 35 11.76 14.51 5.88
N ARG A 36 11.63 13.17 5.89
CA ARG A 36 12.77 12.23 5.74
C ARG A 36 12.39 11.10 4.79
N ASP A 37 12.92 11.15 3.57
CA ASP A 37 12.65 10.18 2.50
C ASP A 37 13.12 8.74 2.86
N ASP A 38 14.10 8.62 3.77
CA ASP A 38 14.68 7.34 4.20
C ASP A 38 13.88 6.56 5.27
N ASN A 39 12.77 7.10 5.80
CA ASN A 39 11.98 6.45 6.84
C ASN A 39 10.67 5.86 6.30
N VAL A 40 10.78 5.00 5.28
CA VAL A 40 9.64 4.23 4.76
C VAL A 40 9.56 2.89 5.47
N SER A 41 8.50 2.68 6.22
CA SER A 41 8.18 1.40 6.85
C SER A 41 7.10 0.70 6.05
N TYR A 42 7.46 -0.40 5.36
CA TYR A 42 6.51 -1.21 4.62
C TYR A 42 5.73 -2.13 5.58
N ILE A 43 4.41 -2.06 5.49
CA ILE A 43 3.46 -2.84 6.29
C ILE A 43 3.00 -4.06 5.49
N SER A 44 2.66 -3.87 4.22
CA SER A 44 2.22 -4.96 3.34
C SER A 44 2.73 -4.79 1.91
N LEU A 45 3.02 -5.93 1.30
CA LEU A 45 3.41 -6.10 -0.10
C LEU A 45 2.46 -7.11 -0.79
N ALA A 46 1.18 -7.04 -0.44
CA ALA A 46 0.14 -7.96 -0.89
C ALA A 46 -0.02 -7.98 -2.41
N THR A 47 -0.13 -9.16 -3.00
CA THR A 47 -0.37 -9.36 -4.43
C THR A 47 -1.87 -9.44 -4.76
N THR A 48 -2.71 -9.67 -3.77
CA THR A 48 -4.18 -9.71 -3.90
C THR A 48 -4.83 -8.61 -3.07
N ARG A 49 -6.05 -8.25 -3.46
CA ARG A 49 -6.82 -7.22 -2.76
C ARG A 49 -7.28 -7.68 -1.39
N GLU A 50 -7.67 -8.95 -1.30
CA GLU A 50 -8.06 -9.60 -0.06
C GLU A 50 -6.92 -9.60 0.96
N GLN A 51 -5.70 -9.99 0.55
CA GLN A 51 -4.55 -10.00 1.45
C GLN A 51 -4.21 -8.60 1.94
N LEU A 52 -4.25 -7.60 1.05
CA LEU A 52 -4.05 -6.22 1.47
C LEU A 52 -5.09 -5.80 2.51
N GLY A 53 -6.36 -6.14 2.30
CA GLY A 53 -7.43 -5.83 3.24
C GLY A 53 -7.20 -6.45 4.62
N ILE A 54 -6.75 -7.71 4.66
CA ILE A 54 -6.40 -8.40 5.91
C ILE A 54 -5.24 -7.67 6.59
N ASP A 55 -4.12 -7.46 5.89
CA ASP A 55 -2.92 -6.85 6.46
C ASP A 55 -3.18 -5.43 6.95
N ALA A 56 -3.91 -4.62 6.18
CA ALA A 56 -4.23 -3.25 6.52
C ALA A 56 -5.13 -3.17 7.76
N ARG A 57 -6.18 -3.99 7.80
CA ARG A 57 -7.10 -4.02 8.95
C ARG A 57 -6.38 -4.48 10.20
N GLN A 58 -5.56 -5.53 10.09
CA GLN A 58 -4.74 -6.02 11.19
C GLN A 58 -3.81 -4.91 11.72
N TYR A 59 -3.03 -4.28 10.82
CA TYR A 59 -2.13 -3.19 11.21
C TYR A 59 -2.87 -2.02 11.88
N LEU A 60 -3.99 -1.57 11.31
CA LEU A 60 -4.79 -0.47 11.86
C LEU A 60 -5.36 -0.80 13.24
N GLN A 61 -5.83 -2.03 13.43
CA GLN A 61 -6.34 -2.50 14.73
C GLN A 61 -5.23 -2.59 15.77
N GLU A 62 -4.09 -3.18 15.42
CA GLU A 62 -2.92 -3.25 16.30
C GLU A 62 -2.42 -1.85 16.68
N PHE A 63 -2.36 -0.93 15.72
CA PHE A 63 -1.98 0.46 15.96
C PHE A 63 -2.93 1.16 16.96
N LEU A 64 -4.25 0.99 16.79
CA LEU A 64 -5.24 1.56 17.71
C LEU A 64 -5.12 0.98 19.13
N GLN A 65 -4.78 -0.29 19.26
CA GLN A 65 -4.56 -0.95 20.55
C GLN A 65 -3.25 -0.53 21.23
N GLN A 66 -2.17 -0.39 20.45
CA GLN A 66 -0.84 -0.03 20.96
C GLN A 66 -0.72 1.46 21.33
N HIS A 67 -1.58 2.31 20.78
CA HIS A 67 -1.57 3.74 21.01
C HIS A 67 -2.87 4.24 21.67
N PRO A 68 -3.19 3.82 22.92
CA PRO A 68 -4.37 4.29 23.65
C PRO A 68 -4.35 5.81 23.93
N GLN A 69 -3.17 6.44 23.88
CA GLN A 69 -2.97 7.88 24.05
C GLN A 69 -3.17 8.72 22.76
N LEU A 70 -3.60 8.12 21.65
CA LEU A 70 -3.96 8.88 20.44
C LEU A 70 -5.03 9.93 20.75
N LYS A 71 -4.95 11.06 20.05
CA LYS A 71 -6.00 12.08 20.09
C LYS A 71 -7.31 11.47 19.62
N ASP A 72 -8.40 11.86 20.26
CA ASP A 72 -9.72 11.32 19.97
C ASP A 72 -10.10 11.48 18.48
N SER A 73 -9.79 12.65 17.90
CA SER A 73 -10.01 12.91 16.46
C SER A 73 -9.19 12.00 15.54
N GLU A 74 -7.95 11.64 15.91
CA GLU A 74 -7.12 10.71 15.13
C GLU A 74 -7.66 9.29 15.26
N ARG A 75 -8.06 8.88 16.47
CA ARG A 75 -8.69 7.58 16.70
C ARG A 75 -9.96 7.41 15.87
N VAL A 76 -10.85 8.40 15.89
CA VAL A 76 -12.10 8.35 15.11
C VAL A 76 -11.80 8.28 13.61
N ALA A 77 -10.84 9.06 13.12
CA ALA A 77 -10.44 9.02 11.71
C ALA A 77 -9.89 7.65 11.28
N LEU A 78 -9.13 6.98 12.15
CA LEU A 78 -8.60 5.64 11.90
C LEU A 78 -9.65 4.54 12.02
N GLN A 79 -10.60 4.68 12.93
CA GLN A 79 -11.74 3.77 13.04
C GLN A 79 -12.64 3.88 11.81
N ASP A 80 -12.93 5.09 11.34
CA ASP A 80 -13.67 5.34 10.10
C ASP A 80 -12.93 4.77 8.89
N LEU A 81 -11.61 4.96 8.81
CA LEU A 81 -10.78 4.32 7.78
C LEU A 81 -10.86 2.79 7.83
N LEU A 82 -10.88 2.20 9.03
CA LEU A 82 -10.98 0.76 9.20
C LEU A 82 -12.35 0.22 8.74
N GLU A 83 -13.42 0.93 9.09
CA GLU A 83 -14.80 0.59 8.71
C GLU A 83 -15.02 0.70 7.20
N HIS A 84 -14.50 1.77 6.58
CA HIS A 84 -14.63 2.05 5.15
C HIS A 84 -13.37 1.71 4.34
N TRP A 85 -12.58 0.74 4.81
CA TRP A 85 -11.26 0.44 4.24
C TRP A 85 -11.31 0.19 2.73
N GLU A 86 -12.22 -0.67 2.26
CA GLU A 86 -12.23 -1.08 0.85
C GLU A 86 -12.55 0.08 -0.08
N GLU A 87 -13.59 0.86 0.22
CA GLU A 87 -13.99 2.03 -0.55
C GLU A 87 -12.89 3.09 -0.55
N ARG A 88 -12.33 3.41 0.62
CA ARG A 88 -11.27 4.42 0.74
C ARG A 88 -10.00 3.99 0.02
N ALA A 89 -9.62 2.73 0.14
CA ALA A 89 -8.41 2.22 -0.47
C ALA A 89 -8.55 2.11 -1.99
N ASP A 90 -9.73 1.78 -2.52
CA ASP A 90 -10.01 1.81 -3.96
C ASP A 90 -10.02 3.24 -4.51
N ALA A 91 -10.77 4.14 -3.86
CA ALA A 91 -10.80 5.55 -4.22
C ALA A 91 -9.40 6.18 -4.20
N HIS A 92 -8.57 5.82 -3.22
CA HIS A 92 -7.20 6.30 -3.12
C HIS A 92 -6.32 5.81 -4.28
N LEU A 93 -6.40 4.52 -4.63
CA LEU A 93 -5.67 3.94 -5.75
C LEU A 93 -6.13 4.52 -7.09
N ALA A 94 -7.43 4.75 -7.25
CA ALA A 94 -8.01 5.34 -8.45
C ALA A 94 -7.64 6.82 -8.62
N ALA A 95 -7.56 7.56 -7.51
CA ALA A 95 -7.27 8.98 -7.53
C ALA A 95 -5.82 9.31 -7.92
N ALA A 96 -4.86 8.37 -7.72
CA ALA A 96 -3.44 8.55 -8.02
C ALA A 96 -2.85 9.90 -7.53
N THR A 97 -3.35 10.40 -6.39
CA THR A 97 -3.18 11.80 -5.98
C THR A 97 -1.84 12.10 -5.31
N GLY A 98 -1.00 11.09 -5.02
CA GLY A 98 0.25 11.26 -4.27
C GLY A 98 0.05 11.76 -2.84
N LYS A 99 -1.19 11.83 -2.36
CA LYS A 99 -1.56 12.19 -1.00
C LYS A 99 -1.46 10.97 -0.10
N PRO A 100 -1.29 11.15 1.22
CA PRO A 100 -1.40 10.04 2.17
C PRO A 100 -2.84 9.53 2.25
N LEU A 101 -2.99 8.23 2.48
CA LEU A 101 -4.26 7.56 2.76
C LEU A 101 -4.83 8.00 4.11
N ALA A 102 -3.95 8.16 5.12
CA ALA A 102 -4.28 8.71 6.42
C ALA A 102 -3.02 9.24 7.12
N VAL A 103 -3.21 10.06 8.15
CA VAL A 103 -2.13 10.52 9.02
C VAL A 103 -2.29 9.87 10.39
N GLN A 104 -1.20 9.31 10.92
CA GLN A 104 -1.14 8.54 12.17
C GLN A 104 -0.02 9.09 13.05
N GLY A 105 -0.32 9.91 14.05
CA GLY A 105 0.67 10.32 15.05
C GLY A 105 1.92 11.02 14.47
N GLY A 106 1.76 11.72 13.34
CA GLY A 106 2.87 12.39 12.64
C GLY A 106 3.54 11.56 11.54
N SER A 107 3.04 10.36 11.25
CA SER A 107 3.42 9.58 10.06
C SER A 107 2.29 9.51 9.05
N ASP A 108 2.63 9.56 7.78
CA ASP A 108 1.72 9.46 6.65
C ASP A 108 1.60 8.00 6.23
N LEU A 109 0.41 7.43 6.36
CA LEU A 109 0.07 6.13 5.77
C LEU A 109 -0.12 6.32 4.27
N PHE A 110 0.60 5.59 3.44
CA PHE A 110 0.46 5.61 1.99
C PHE A 110 0.01 4.25 1.47
N LEU A 111 -0.71 4.28 0.34
CA LEU A 111 -1.08 3.10 -0.42
C LEU A 111 -0.84 3.37 -1.90
N ARG A 112 -0.03 2.54 -2.56
CA ARG A 112 0.21 2.62 -3.99
C ARG A 112 0.37 1.24 -4.62
N THR A 113 0.28 1.17 -5.94
CA THR A 113 0.71 -0.02 -6.69
C THR A 113 2.20 0.06 -6.98
N GLY A 114 2.85 -1.10 -7.06
CA GLY A 114 4.24 -1.22 -7.45
C GLY A 114 4.57 -2.67 -7.74
N MET A 115 5.86 -3.00 -7.72
CA MET A 115 6.35 -4.36 -7.94
C MET A 115 7.30 -4.79 -6.83
N ARG A 116 7.25 -6.08 -6.46
CA ARG A 116 8.21 -6.71 -5.56
C ARG A 116 8.94 -7.84 -6.28
N ALA A 117 10.18 -8.09 -5.88
CA ALA A 117 10.91 -9.27 -6.35
C ALA A 117 10.21 -10.55 -5.87
N ARG A 118 10.04 -11.51 -6.76
CA ARG A 118 9.50 -12.83 -6.43
C ARG A 118 10.60 -13.63 -5.75
N LYS A 119 10.32 -14.16 -4.56
CA LYS A 119 11.27 -15.01 -3.86
C LYS A 119 11.25 -16.40 -4.51
N LYS A 120 12.37 -16.78 -5.13
CA LYS A 120 12.61 -18.14 -5.64
C LYS A 120 13.20 -18.97 -4.50
N GLU A 121 12.48 -19.99 -4.04
CA GLU A 121 13.05 -21.05 -3.21
C GLU A 121 12.96 -22.38 -3.94
N LYS A 122 14.11 -23.05 -4.10
CA LYS A 122 14.23 -24.38 -4.73
C LYS A 122 13.56 -24.50 -6.12
N GLY A 123 13.65 -23.45 -6.94
CA GLY A 123 13.11 -23.44 -8.30
C GLY A 123 11.59 -23.20 -8.40
N ILE A 124 10.91 -22.97 -7.28
CA ILE A 124 9.49 -22.63 -7.22
C ILE A 124 9.37 -21.19 -6.69
N TYR A 125 8.48 -20.41 -7.30
CA TYR A 125 8.13 -19.09 -6.78
C TYR A 125 7.20 -19.27 -5.59
N LEU A 126 7.59 -18.77 -4.42
CA LEU A 126 6.75 -18.74 -3.24
C LEU A 126 5.83 -17.51 -3.37
N GLU A 127 4.64 -17.74 -3.92
CA GLU A 127 3.55 -16.75 -4.04
C GLU A 127 2.43 -17.09 -3.07
#